data_AF-A0A367GKN9-F1
#
_entry.id   AF-A0A367GKN9-F1
#
_cell.length_a   1.000
_cell.length_b   1.000
_cell.length_c   1.000
_cell.angle_alpha   90.00
_cell.angle_beta   90.00
_cell.angle_gamma   90.00
#
_symmetry.space_group_name_H-M   'P 1'
#
loop_
_entity.id
_entity.type
_entity.pdbx_description
1 polymer ?
#
loop_
_entity_poly.entity_id
_entity_poly.type
_entity_poly.pdbx_seq_one_letter_code
_entity_poly.pdbx_strand_id
1 'polypeptide(L)'
;MRTKYTINELLFEIYLICVILGSLLRNMLGEWEPIYDTYRFVSKGRWGTLFLSFSSVIILVLIFRCFIQYIKKVHAGIRILIISSILYYLIWTVLALDKAPAQSVFFESISTSVILLPVAALLGFDDNIWNILENKLPYINILLCCCFYIAVFSFWANYGIKWPMNASYKGIFSYWFTSTCIMTFIDFPKEDKRKLIYCDLLLIIAAAFITQSRAWVLQTLILLFIFVAVLGNRNRSVKILMGFLLIIIAMLGVSYVFPEITGNLFNRGLEDTRSGQYVIFFAQHSWEDLIFGLGINASYSYLGNKNYIYFDNQFMFVMFHYGIFPVIAWLCVYASTLKGSKIYNEQSRIVIRAAKFVGFFVLLAYMGVSTYYQIELGYSGVIVMMLVGKALREKYYGRS
;
A
#
# COMPACT_ATOMS: atom_id res chain seq x y z
N MET A 1 -3.00 -15.80 -31.07
CA MET A 1 -3.22 -16.33 -29.70
C MET A 1 -1.88 -16.85 -29.16
N ARG A 2 -1.33 -16.28 -28.08
CA ARG A 2 -0.20 -16.89 -27.37
C ARG A 2 -0.73 -18.11 -26.62
N THR A 3 -0.30 -19.31 -27.00
CA THR A 3 -0.84 -20.59 -26.49
C THR A 3 -0.08 -21.16 -25.29
N LYS A 4 0.94 -20.47 -24.76
CA LYS A 4 1.72 -20.94 -23.62
C LYS A 4 2.06 -19.80 -22.66
N TYR A 5 1.40 -19.78 -21.51
CA TYR A 5 1.81 -18.96 -20.37
C TYR A 5 3.13 -19.48 -19.81
N THR A 6 4.04 -18.60 -19.46
CA THR A 6 5.21 -18.94 -18.64
C THR A 6 4.76 -19.25 -17.21
N ILE A 7 5.57 -20.02 -16.48
CA ILE A 7 5.29 -20.36 -15.07
C ILE A 7 5.18 -19.08 -14.23
N ASN A 8 6.00 -18.06 -14.50
CA ASN A 8 5.97 -16.79 -13.78
C ASN A 8 4.65 -16.04 -14.01
N GLU A 9 4.14 -16.01 -15.24
CA GLU A 9 2.83 -15.43 -15.57
C GLU A 9 1.71 -16.14 -14.81
N LEU A 10 1.68 -17.47 -14.85
CA LEU A 10 0.67 -18.27 -14.16
C LEU A 10 0.69 -18.02 -12.65
N LEU A 11 1.88 -18.06 -12.03
CA LEU A 11 2.03 -17.80 -10.60
C LEU A 11 1.56 -16.39 -10.23
N PHE A 12 1.87 -15.39 -11.05
CA PHE A 12 1.46 -14.02 -10.77
C PHE A 12 -0.05 -13.81 -10.94
N GLU A 13 -0.68 -14.41 -11.94
CA GLU A 13 -2.14 -14.34 -12.08
C GLU A 13 -2.85 -15.00 -10.91
N ILE A 14 -2.41 -16.19 -10.48
CA ILE A 14 -2.98 -16.86 -9.31
C ILE A 14 -2.75 -16.01 -8.05
N TYR A 15 -1.56 -15.43 -7.88
CA TYR A 15 -1.29 -14.50 -6.78
C TYR A 15 -2.28 -13.33 -6.75
N LEU A 16 -2.49 -12.64 -7.88
CA LEU A 16 -3.42 -11.52 -7.96
C LEU A 16 -4.85 -11.93 -7.62
N ILE A 17 -5.31 -13.07 -8.14
CA ILE A 17 -6.65 -13.60 -7.84
C ILE A 17 -6.76 -13.88 -6.34
N CYS A 18 -5.80 -14.61 -5.76
CA CYS A 18 -5.85 -15.02 -4.36
C CYS A 18 -5.76 -13.83 -3.41
N VAL A 19 -4.88 -12.86 -3.66
CA VAL A 19 -4.69 -11.72 -2.75
C VAL A 19 -5.91 -10.77 -2.80
N ILE A 20 -6.46 -10.51 -3.98
CA ILE A 20 -7.65 -9.66 -4.13
C ILE A 20 -8.89 -10.36 -3.55
N LEU A 21 -9.14 -11.61 -3.96
CA LEU A 21 -10.29 -12.37 -3.46
C LEU A 21 -10.18 -12.60 -1.95
N GLY A 22 -8.99 -12.97 -1.46
CA GLY A 22 -8.74 -13.18 -0.04
C GLY A 22 -9.03 -11.93 0.79
N SER A 23 -8.59 -10.77 0.33
CA SER A 23 -8.88 -9.51 1.01
C SER A 23 -10.33 -9.07 0.91
N LEU A 24 -10.99 -9.27 -0.22
CA LEU A 24 -12.43 -8.99 -0.34
C LEU A 24 -13.23 -9.90 0.59
N LEU A 25 -12.98 -11.21 0.58
CA LEU A 25 -13.65 -12.16 1.47
C LEU A 25 -13.40 -11.82 2.94
N ARG A 26 -12.16 -11.46 3.32
CA ARG A 26 -11.83 -11.08 4.71
C ARG A 26 -12.55 -9.80 5.15
N ASN A 27 -12.81 -8.86 4.24
CA ASN A 27 -13.43 -7.57 4.56
C ASN A 27 -14.94 -7.51 4.23
N MET A 28 -15.50 -8.54 3.61
CA MET A 28 -16.93 -8.58 3.27
C MET A 28 -17.68 -9.72 3.96
N LEU A 29 -17.00 -10.81 4.34
CA LEU A 29 -17.59 -11.93 5.05
C LEU A 29 -17.28 -11.87 6.55
N GLY A 30 -18.18 -11.26 7.29
CA GLY A 30 -18.07 -11.10 8.72
C GLY A 30 -19.33 -10.51 9.31
N GLU A 31 -19.26 -10.15 10.58
CA GLU A 31 -20.38 -9.59 11.32
C GLU A 31 -19.99 -8.27 11.96
N TRP A 32 -20.98 -7.41 12.12
CA TRP A 32 -20.84 -6.16 12.85
C TRP A 32 -21.24 -6.38 14.29
N GLU A 33 -20.28 -6.16 15.19
CA GLU A 33 -20.50 -6.24 16.64
C GLU A 33 -20.55 -4.83 17.23
N PRO A 34 -21.48 -4.55 18.16
CA PRO A 34 -21.48 -3.29 18.88
C PRO A 34 -20.25 -3.18 19.78
N ILE A 35 -19.61 -2.01 19.80
CA ILE A 35 -18.52 -1.65 20.72
C ILE A 35 -18.76 -0.22 21.18
N TYR A 36 -18.86 -0.02 22.50
CA TYR A 36 -19.25 1.26 23.09
C TYR A 36 -20.50 1.81 22.38
N ASP A 37 -20.46 3.05 21.88
CA ASP A 37 -21.54 3.69 21.14
C ASP A 37 -21.45 3.52 19.61
N THR A 38 -20.64 2.55 19.14
CA THR A 38 -20.38 2.31 17.70
C THR A 38 -20.30 0.82 17.36
N TYR A 39 -19.75 0.47 16.20
CA TYR A 39 -19.64 -0.89 15.68
C TYR A 39 -18.19 -1.20 15.29
N ARG A 40 -17.81 -2.48 15.43
CA ARG A 40 -16.60 -3.05 14.83
C ARG A 40 -16.99 -4.19 13.88
N PHE A 41 -16.27 -4.31 12.78
CA PHE A 41 -16.39 -5.49 11.93
C PHE A 41 -15.48 -6.60 12.44
N VAL A 42 -16.03 -7.81 12.57
CA VAL A 42 -15.29 -9.03 12.90
C VAL A 42 -15.38 -9.97 11.72
N SER A 43 -14.23 -10.20 11.06
CA SER A 43 -14.14 -11.14 9.94
C SER A 43 -14.42 -12.56 10.42
N LYS A 44 -15.37 -13.23 9.76
CA LYS A 44 -15.60 -14.68 9.87
C LYS A 44 -15.02 -15.45 8.69
N GLY A 45 -14.38 -14.75 7.75
CA GLY A 45 -13.90 -15.28 6.48
C GLY A 45 -12.68 -16.18 6.62
N ARG A 46 -12.87 -17.42 7.09
CA ARG A 46 -11.83 -18.48 7.07
C ARG A 46 -11.25 -18.66 5.67
N TRP A 47 -12.11 -18.58 4.64
CA TRP A 47 -11.71 -18.59 3.24
C TRP A 47 -10.83 -17.39 2.88
N GLY A 48 -11.16 -16.18 3.37
CA GLY A 48 -10.33 -14.99 3.16
C GLY A 48 -8.92 -15.17 3.70
N THR A 49 -8.79 -15.66 4.93
CA THR A 49 -7.49 -15.99 5.54
C THR A 49 -6.75 -17.05 4.74
N LEU A 50 -7.44 -18.13 4.31
CA LEU A 50 -6.84 -19.19 3.50
C LEU A 50 -6.28 -18.66 2.18
N PHE A 51 -7.05 -17.87 1.43
CA PHE A 51 -6.63 -17.27 0.17
C PHE A 51 -5.45 -16.32 0.35
N LEU A 52 -5.41 -15.56 1.44
CA LEU A 52 -4.28 -14.69 1.77
C LEU A 52 -3.02 -15.49 2.09
N SER A 53 -3.10 -16.51 2.95
CA SER A 53 -1.96 -17.38 3.24
C SER A 53 -1.45 -18.08 1.98
N PHE A 54 -2.35 -18.55 1.11
CA PHE A 54 -1.98 -19.15 -0.16
C PHE A 54 -1.32 -18.14 -1.10
N SER A 55 -1.82 -16.90 -1.16
CA SER A 55 -1.18 -15.81 -1.91
C SER A 55 0.25 -15.52 -1.42
N SER A 56 0.48 -15.57 -0.10
CA SER A 56 1.80 -15.40 0.50
C SER A 56 2.77 -16.52 0.08
N VAL A 57 2.32 -17.77 0.01
CA VAL A 57 3.15 -18.88 -0.48
C VAL A 57 3.50 -18.68 -1.96
N ILE A 58 2.51 -18.34 -2.79
CA ILE A 58 2.72 -18.13 -4.23
C ILE A 58 3.71 -16.98 -4.47
N ILE A 59 3.55 -15.86 -3.77
CA ILE A 59 4.43 -14.70 -3.98
C ILE A 59 5.85 -14.99 -3.53
N LEU A 60 6.06 -15.76 -2.46
CA LEU A 60 7.40 -16.21 -2.04
C LEU A 60 8.06 -17.10 -3.11
N VAL A 61 7.31 -18.05 -3.68
CA VAL A 61 7.81 -18.89 -4.79
C VAL A 61 8.16 -18.03 -6.01
N LEU A 62 7.29 -17.08 -6.37
CA LEU A 62 7.51 -16.18 -7.49
C LEU A 62 8.73 -15.29 -7.28
N ILE A 63 8.87 -14.69 -6.09
CA ILE A 63 10.04 -13.90 -5.68
C ILE A 63 11.32 -14.72 -5.82
N PHE A 64 11.33 -15.97 -5.35
CA PHE A 64 12.49 -16.84 -5.46
C PHE A 64 12.87 -17.13 -6.92
N ARG A 65 11.88 -17.42 -7.78
CA ARG A 65 12.12 -17.62 -9.22
C ARG A 65 12.68 -16.37 -9.89
N CYS A 66 12.08 -15.20 -9.63
CA CYS A 66 12.55 -13.92 -10.13
C CYS A 66 13.95 -13.58 -9.60
N PHE A 67 14.27 -13.95 -8.37
CA PHE A 67 15.61 -13.81 -7.80
C PHE A 67 16.65 -14.59 -8.60
N ILE A 68 16.45 -15.89 -8.81
CA ILE A 68 17.38 -16.71 -9.61
C ILE A 68 17.59 -16.11 -11.01
N GLN A 69 16.51 -15.65 -11.65
CA GLN A 69 16.55 -15.21 -13.04
C GLN A 69 17.11 -13.79 -13.22
N TYR A 70 16.81 -12.86 -12.31
CA TYR A 70 17.01 -11.42 -12.54
C TYR A 70 18.05 -10.78 -11.63
N ILE A 71 18.50 -11.43 -10.53
CA ILE A 71 19.45 -10.79 -9.59
C ILE A 71 20.75 -10.32 -10.24
N LYS A 72 21.25 -11.05 -11.24
CA LYS A 72 22.46 -10.68 -12.00
C LYS A 72 22.27 -9.42 -12.85
N LYS A 73 21.02 -9.10 -13.22
CA LYS A 73 20.64 -7.89 -13.94
C LYS A 73 20.36 -6.70 -12.99
N VAL A 74 20.56 -6.84 -11.68
CA VAL A 74 20.39 -5.71 -10.76
C VAL A 74 21.72 -5.01 -10.56
N HIS A 75 21.69 -3.67 -10.50
CA HIS A 75 22.86 -2.85 -10.18
C HIS A 75 23.53 -3.31 -8.87
N ALA A 76 24.86 -3.37 -8.84
CA ALA A 76 25.63 -4.03 -7.79
C ALA A 76 25.25 -3.62 -6.36
N GLY A 77 25.09 -2.32 -6.09
CA GLY A 77 24.69 -1.83 -4.76
C GLY A 77 23.30 -2.29 -4.32
N ILE A 78 22.33 -2.30 -5.23
CA ILE A 78 20.96 -2.78 -4.95
C ILE A 78 20.95 -4.30 -4.81
N ARG A 79 21.77 -4.99 -5.61
CA ARG A 79 21.94 -6.43 -5.54
C ARG A 79 22.46 -6.89 -4.17
N ILE A 80 23.45 -6.19 -3.61
CA ILE A 80 23.96 -6.46 -2.27
C ILE A 80 22.84 -6.31 -1.24
N LEU A 81 22.09 -5.21 -1.28
CA LEU A 81 20.97 -4.97 -0.37
C LEU A 81 19.91 -6.09 -0.44
N ILE A 82 19.51 -6.52 -1.64
CA ILE A 82 18.55 -7.60 -1.84
C ILE A 82 19.06 -8.92 -1.24
N ILE A 83 20.32 -9.28 -1.48
CA ILE A 83 20.92 -10.50 -0.91
C ILE A 83 20.99 -10.42 0.62
N SER A 84 21.41 -9.26 1.15
CA SER A 84 21.42 -9.00 2.59
C SER A 84 20.01 -9.10 3.20
N SER A 85 18.96 -8.63 2.53
CA SER A 85 17.56 -8.81 2.96
C SER A 85 17.15 -10.27 3.07
N ILE A 86 17.59 -11.13 2.16
CA ILE A 86 17.28 -12.56 2.24
C ILE A 86 17.99 -13.19 3.45
N LEU A 87 19.27 -12.89 3.65
CA LEU A 87 20.02 -13.40 4.81
C LEU A 87 19.43 -12.91 6.13
N TYR A 88 19.09 -11.62 6.20
CA TYR A 88 18.49 -10.99 7.37
C TYR A 88 17.10 -11.58 7.68
N TYR A 89 16.30 -11.84 6.64
CA TYR A 89 15.03 -12.55 6.76
C TYR A 89 15.19 -13.96 7.34
N LEU A 90 16.19 -14.73 6.88
CA LEU A 90 16.44 -16.08 7.38
C LEU A 90 16.80 -16.07 8.88
N ILE A 91 17.69 -15.15 9.29
CA ILE A 91 18.08 -14.98 10.69
C ILE A 91 16.84 -14.68 11.55
N TRP A 92 16.06 -13.65 11.18
CA TRP A 92 14.88 -13.26 11.94
C TRP A 92 13.80 -14.33 11.96
N THR A 93 13.63 -15.08 10.87
CA THR A 93 12.66 -16.17 10.80
C THR A 93 13.02 -17.29 11.76
N VAL A 94 14.29 -17.69 11.83
CA VAL A 94 14.75 -18.69 12.81
C VAL A 94 14.51 -18.20 14.24
N LEU A 95 14.86 -16.96 14.53
CA LEU A 95 14.64 -16.36 15.86
C LEU A 95 13.15 -16.22 16.22
N ALA A 96 12.29 -15.96 15.24
CA ALA A 96 10.86 -15.80 15.44
C ALA A 96 10.14 -17.14 15.64
N LEU A 97 10.58 -18.21 14.95
CA LEU A 97 10.00 -19.55 15.08
C LEU A 97 10.18 -20.16 16.48
N ASP A 98 11.22 -19.75 17.20
CA ASP A 98 11.41 -20.12 18.62
C ASP A 98 10.38 -19.46 19.55
N LYS A 99 9.86 -18.29 19.16
CA LYS A 99 9.04 -17.43 20.01
C LYS A 99 7.56 -17.39 19.65
N ALA A 100 7.19 -17.88 18.47
CA ALA A 100 5.84 -17.76 17.93
C ALA A 100 5.53 -18.88 16.93
N PRO A 101 4.25 -19.28 16.78
CA PRO A 101 3.86 -20.33 15.85
C PRO A 101 4.18 -19.93 14.40
N ALA A 102 4.52 -20.91 13.56
CA ALA A 102 4.86 -20.68 12.15
C ALA A 102 3.80 -19.85 11.39
N GLN A 103 2.52 -20.01 11.73
CA GLN A 103 1.44 -19.21 11.15
C GLN A 103 1.67 -17.70 11.34
N SER A 104 2.00 -17.27 12.56
CA SER A 104 2.27 -15.87 12.88
C SER A 104 3.55 -15.36 12.20
N VAL A 105 4.59 -16.19 12.17
CA VAL A 105 5.89 -15.85 11.59
C VAL A 105 5.78 -15.61 10.08
N PHE A 106 4.97 -16.38 9.36
CA PHE A 106 4.91 -16.32 7.88
C PHE A 106 3.69 -15.58 7.31
N PHE A 107 2.55 -15.53 8.00
CA PHE A 107 1.28 -15.14 7.37
C PHE A 107 0.51 -14.02 8.08
N GLU A 108 0.92 -13.59 9.28
CA GLU A 108 0.24 -12.53 10.01
C GLU A 108 0.84 -11.14 9.76
N SER A 109 0.22 -10.09 10.31
CA SER A 109 0.61 -8.70 10.08
C SER A 109 2.00 -8.34 10.63
N ILE A 110 2.51 -9.10 11.61
CA ILE A 110 3.86 -8.99 12.17
C ILE A 110 4.73 -10.13 11.64
N SER A 111 4.59 -10.48 10.37
CA SER A 111 5.37 -11.56 9.78
C SER A 111 6.78 -11.08 9.43
N THR A 112 7.78 -11.95 9.56
CA THR A 112 9.15 -11.69 9.11
C THR A 112 9.20 -11.49 7.60
N SER A 113 8.19 -11.93 6.84
CA SER A 113 8.07 -11.73 5.39
C SER A 113 8.12 -10.27 4.96
N VAL A 114 7.82 -9.32 5.85
CA VAL A 114 8.00 -7.88 5.60
C VAL A 114 9.43 -7.52 5.19
N ILE A 115 10.42 -8.26 5.71
CA ILE A 115 11.85 -8.06 5.41
C ILE A 115 12.15 -8.36 3.93
N LEU A 116 11.35 -9.21 3.29
CA LEU A 116 11.50 -9.60 1.88
C LEU A 116 10.86 -8.59 0.92
N LEU A 117 10.15 -7.57 1.40
CA LEU A 117 9.49 -6.59 0.55
C LEU A 117 10.43 -5.95 -0.51
N PRO A 118 11.68 -5.53 -0.19
CA PRO A 118 12.61 -5.01 -1.20
C PRO A 118 12.96 -6.01 -2.31
N VAL A 119 12.91 -7.31 -2.01
CA VAL A 119 13.18 -8.40 -2.97
C VAL A 119 12.07 -8.49 -4.01
N ALA A 120 10.83 -8.10 -3.65
CA ALA A 120 9.70 -8.07 -4.57
C ALA A 120 9.90 -7.10 -5.76
N ALA A 121 10.86 -6.17 -5.68
CA ALA A 121 11.24 -5.35 -6.83
C ALA A 121 11.72 -6.17 -8.03
N LEU A 122 12.21 -7.39 -7.82
CA LEU A 122 12.64 -8.26 -8.91
C LEU A 122 11.49 -8.71 -9.82
N LEU A 123 10.24 -8.69 -9.34
CA LEU A 123 9.07 -9.00 -10.18
C LEU A 123 8.92 -8.00 -11.32
N GLY A 124 9.29 -6.73 -11.08
CA GLY A 124 9.24 -5.68 -12.10
C GLY A 124 10.26 -5.85 -13.23
N PHE A 125 11.23 -6.76 -13.09
CA PHE A 125 12.18 -7.06 -14.15
C PHE A 125 11.60 -7.97 -15.23
N ASP A 126 10.51 -8.68 -14.96
CA ASP A 126 9.82 -9.56 -15.91
C ASP A 126 8.71 -8.80 -16.66
N ASP A 127 8.85 -8.63 -17.98
CA ASP A 127 7.85 -7.92 -18.79
C ASP A 127 6.51 -8.62 -18.83
N ASN A 128 6.47 -9.95 -18.78
CA ASN A 128 5.21 -10.65 -18.89
C ASN A 128 4.38 -10.45 -17.61
N ILE A 129 5.02 -10.52 -16.43
CA ILE A 129 4.39 -10.18 -15.15
C ILE A 129 3.92 -8.72 -15.17
N TRP A 130 4.77 -7.78 -15.63
CA TRP A 130 4.40 -6.36 -15.75
C TRP A 130 3.17 -6.15 -16.62
N ASN A 131 3.13 -6.77 -17.80
CA ASN A 131 2.01 -6.66 -18.72
C ASN A 131 0.71 -7.22 -18.14
N ILE A 132 0.76 -8.30 -17.35
CA ILE A 132 -0.41 -8.80 -16.62
C ILE A 132 -0.93 -7.74 -15.66
N LEU A 133 -0.05 -7.15 -14.83
CA LEU A 133 -0.47 -6.11 -13.88
C LEU A 133 -1.10 -4.93 -14.61
N GLU A 134 -0.42 -4.38 -15.64
CA GLU A 134 -0.90 -3.24 -16.42
C GLU A 134 -2.28 -3.50 -17.05
N ASN A 135 -2.51 -4.71 -17.56
CA ASN A 135 -3.78 -5.09 -18.16
C ASN A 135 -4.89 -5.32 -17.12
N LYS A 136 -4.57 -5.90 -15.96
CA LYS A 136 -5.56 -6.23 -14.91
C LYS A 136 -5.89 -5.03 -14.02
N LEU A 137 -5.03 -4.03 -13.93
CA LEU A 137 -5.16 -2.92 -12.98
C LEU A 137 -6.49 -2.15 -13.09
N PRO A 138 -7.02 -1.80 -14.28
CA PRO A 138 -8.31 -1.12 -14.37
C PRO A 138 -9.47 -1.96 -13.84
N TYR A 139 -9.45 -3.28 -14.09
CA TYR A 139 -10.46 -4.20 -13.60
C TYR A 139 -10.40 -4.37 -12.08
N ILE A 140 -9.19 -4.42 -11.52
CA ILE A 140 -8.98 -4.47 -10.06
C ILE A 140 -9.50 -3.18 -9.42
N ASN A 141 -9.22 -2.01 -10.00
CA ASN A 141 -9.75 -0.72 -9.51
C ASN A 141 -11.28 -0.70 -9.48
N ILE A 142 -11.95 -1.05 -10.58
CA ILE A 142 -13.41 -1.09 -10.65
C ILE A 142 -13.99 -2.06 -9.62
N LEU A 143 -13.39 -3.26 -9.49
CA LEU A 143 -13.82 -4.26 -8.51
C LEU A 143 -13.72 -3.72 -7.08
N LEU A 144 -12.56 -3.15 -6.71
CA LEU A 144 -12.32 -2.62 -5.37
C LEU A 144 -13.22 -1.42 -5.06
N CYS A 145 -13.44 -0.53 -6.03
CA CYS A 145 -14.40 0.57 -5.92
C CYS A 145 -15.81 0.07 -5.63
N CYS A 146 -16.32 -0.86 -6.45
CA CYS A 146 -17.66 -1.43 -6.26
C CYS A 146 -17.79 -2.12 -4.90
N CYS A 147 -16.82 -2.97 -4.53
CA CYS A 147 -16.83 -3.67 -3.25
C CYS A 147 -16.77 -2.71 -2.05
N PHE A 148 -16.01 -1.61 -2.14
CA PHE A 148 -15.97 -0.58 -1.10
C PHE A 148 -17.37 0.01 -0.85
N TYR A 149 -18.03 0.49 -1.91
CA TYR A 149 -19.36 1.10 -1.76
C TYR A 149 -20.43 0.09 -1.36
N ILE A 150 -20.37 -1.14 -1.86
CA ILE A 150 -21.27 -2.21 -1.41
C ILE A 150 -21.11 -2.44 0.10
N ALA A 151 -19.88 -2.50 0.61
CA ALA A 151 -19.62 -2.70 2.03
C ALA A 151 -20.14 -1.52 2.88
N VAL A 152 -19.95 -0.27 2.42
CA VAL A 152 -20.47 0.93 3.09
C VAL A 152 -22.00 0.94 3.10
N PHE A 153 -22.64 0.77 1.95
CA PHE A 153 -24.10 0.84 1.85
C PHE A 153 -24.77 -0.32 2.56
N SER A 154 -24.17 -1.51 2.55
CA SER A 154 -24.66 -2.65 3.34
C SER A 154 -24.63 -2.33 4.85
N PHE A 155 -23.57 -1.69 5.34
CA PHE A 155 -23.53 -1.25 6.73
C PHE A 155 -24.61 -0.20 7.03
N TRP A 156 -24.74 0.83 6.19
CA TRP A 156 -25.74 1.88 6.40
C TRP A 156 -27.19 1.40 6.28
N ALA A 157 -27.46 0.43 5.41
CA ALA A 157 -28.78 -0.17 5.29
C ALA A 157 -29.21 -0.89 6.58
N ASN A 158 -28.26 -1.49 7.31
CA ASN A 158 -28.55 -2.24 8.53
C ASN A 158 -28.51 -1.38 9.80
N TYR A 159 -27.66 -0.35 9.85
CA TYR A 159 -27.38 0.39 11.09
C TYR A 159 -27.62 1.90 11.00
N GLY A 160 -28.13 2.37 9.86
CA GLY A 160 -28.28 3.80 9.53
C GLY A 160 -26.95 4.45 9.15
N ILE A 161 -27.00 5.75 8.85
CA ILE A 161 -25.81 6.55 8.51
C ILE A 161 -25.00 6.79 9.79
N LYS A 162 -24.18 5.79 10.15
CA LYS A 162 -23.24 5.81 11.27
C LYS A 162 -21.84 5.50 10.76
N TRP A 163 -20.84 5.74 11.61
CA TRP A 163 -19.44 5.44 11.30
C TRP A 163 -18.86 4.45 12.32
N PRO A 164 -18.47 3.25 11.88
CA PRO A 164 -17.88 2.25 12.74
C PRO A 164 -16.44 2.60 13.10
N MET A 165 -16.01 2.23 14.31
CA MET A 165 -14.63 2.39 14.77
C MET A 165 -13.66 1.60 13.88
N ASN A 166 -13.92 0.30 13.74
CA ASN A 166 -13.15 -0.61 12.89
C ASN A 166 -14.01 -1.09 11.73
N ALA A 167 -13.88 -0.39 10.60
CA ALA A 167 -14.68 -0.65 9.42
C ALA A 167 -13.99 -1.63 8.48
N SER A 168 -14.75 -2.60 7.97
CA SER A 168 -14.24 -3.59 7.02
C SER A 168 -13.78 -2.95 5.69
N TYR A 169 -14.48 -1.91 5.24
CA TYR A 169 -14.18 -1.20 4.01
C TYR A 169 -12.86 -0.40 4.04
N LYS A 170 -12.27 -0.15 5.22
CA LYS A 170 -10.96 0.53 5.34
C LYS A 170 -9.82 -0.31 4.73
N GLY A 171 -9.88 -1.62 4.84
CA GLY A 171 -8.89 -2.52 4.21
C GLY A 171 -9.00 -2.52 2.68
N ILE A 172 -10.23 -2.54 2.16
CA ILE A 172 -10.51 -2.44 0.72
C ILE A 172 -10.02 -1.11 0.16
N PHE A 173 -10.26 -0.02 0.91
CA PHE A 173 -9.81 1.33 0.54
C PHE A 173 -8.29 1.40 0.35
N SER A 174 -7.50 0.83 1.27
CA SER A 174 -6.03 0.83 1.16
C SER A 174 -5.55 0.16 -0.14
N TYR A 175 -6.23 -0.89 -0.60
CA TYR A 175 -5.86 -1.58 -1.84
C TYR A 175 -6.29 -0.78 -3.05
N TRP A 176 -7.51 -0.24 -3.02
CA TRP A 176 -8.04 0.61 -4.08
C TRP A 176 -7.15 1.82 -4.29
N PHE A 177 -6.74 2.49 -3.20
CA PHE A 177 -5.85 3.64 -3.26
C PHE A 177 -4.53 3.34 -3.97
N THR A 178 -3.87 2.22 -3.64
CA THR A 178 -2.63 1.83 -4.33
C THR A 178 -2.88 1.59 -5.81
N SER A 179 -3.94 0.86 -6.15
CA SER A 179 -4.30 0.56 -7.54
C SER A 179 -4.63 1.83 -8.33
N THR A 180 -5.38 2.77 -7.73
CA THR A 180 -5.72 4.07 -8.31
C THR A 180 -4.48 4.90 -8.53
N CYS A 181 -3.56 4.97 -7.56
CA CYS A 181 -2.31 5.70 -7.70
C CYS A 181 -1.50 5.18 -8.90
N ILE A 182 -1.29 3.86 -9.00
CA ILE A 182 -0.51 3.27 -10.10
C ILE A 182 -1.22 3.50 -11.44
N MET A 183 -2.53 3.23 -11.52
CA MET A 183 -3.32 3.40 -12.75
C MET A 183 -3.28 4.85 -13.22
N THR A 184 -3.42 5.81 -12.30
CA THR A 184 -3.41 7.24 -12.59
C THR A 184 -2.14 7.65 -13.31
N PHE A 185 -0.96 7.13 -12.95
CA PHE A 185 0.28 7.51 -13.62
C PHE A 185 0.62 6.67 -14.86
N ILE A 186 0.31 5.37 -14.86
CA ILE A 186 0.63 4.46 -15.96
C ILE A 186 -0.32 4.64 -17.15
N ASP A 187 -1.63 4.76 -16.88
CA ASP A 187 -2.65 4.83 -17.93
C ASP A 187 -3.00 6.26 -18.36
N PHE A 188 -2.52 7.31 -17.67
CA PHE A 188 -2.80 8.70 -18.06
C PHE A 188 -2.49 9.07 -19.52
N PRO A 189 -1.37 8.60 -20.12
CA PRO A 189 -1.07 8.89 -21.52
C PRO A 189 -2.18 8.40 -22.48
N LYS A 190 -2.94 7.38 -22.09
CA LYS A 190 -4.01 6.77 -22.88
C LYS A 190 -5.29 7.61 -22.76
N GLU A 191 -5.62 8.37 -23.81
CA GLU A 191 -6.69 9.37 -23.76
C GLU A 191 -8.08 8.77 -23.48
N ASP A 192 -8.33 7.57 -23.99
CA ASP A 192 -9.54 6.78 -23.78
C ASP A 192 -9.75 6.43 -22.30
N LYS A 193 -8.68 6.24 -21.54
CA LYS A 193 -8.74 5.91 -20.11
C LYS A 193 -8.83 7.13 -19.20
N ARG A 194 -8.57 8.35 -19.67
CA ARG A 194 -8.56 9.55 -18.81
C ARG A 194 -9.91 9.77 -18.11
N LYS A 195 -11.04 9.57 -18.81
CA LYS A 195 -12.38 9.72 -18.21
C LYS A 195 -12.61 8.74 -17.07
N LEU A 196 -12.17 7.49 -17.24
CA LEU A 196 -12.23 6.47 -16.19
C LEU A 196 -11.40 6.90 -14.98
N ILE A 197 -10.18 7.39 -15.20
CA ILE A 197 -9.30 7.88 -14.12
C ILE A 197 -9.93 9.07 -13.38
N TYR A 198 -10.50 10.05 -14.09
CA TYR A 198 -11.21 11.16 -13.44
C TYR A 198 -12.37 10.67 -12.55
N CYS A 199 -13.18 9.74 -13.06
CA CYS A 199 -14.28 9.15 -12.30
C CYS A 199 -13.77 8.44 -11.05
N ASP A 200 -12.75 7.59 -11.19
CA ASP A 200 -12.11 6.85 -10.10
C ASP A 200 -11.53 7.79 -9.03
N LEU A 201 -10.87 8.88 -9.44
CA LEU A 201 -10.34 9.90 -8.52
C LEU A 201 -11.43 10.61 -7.72
N LEU A 202 -12.57 10.92 -8.33
CA LEU A 202 -13.69 11.54 -7.61
C LEU A 202 -14.34 10.56 -6.63
N LEU A 203 -14.51 9.30 -7.04
CA LEU A 203 -15.05 8.23 -6.20
C LEU A 203 -14.11 7.96 -5.01
N ILE A 204 -12.81 7.86 -5.23
CA ILE A 204 -11.88 7.58 -4.12
C ILE A 204 -11.78 8.74 -3.12
N ILE A 205 -11.95 10.00 -3.57
CA ILE A 205 -12.07 11.15 -2.65
C ILE A 205 -13.31 11.01 -1.79
N ALA A 206 -14.48 10.74 -2.39
CA ALA A 206 -15.72 10.54 -1.64
C ALA A 206 -15.58 9.38 -0.63
N ALA A 207 -14.95 8.28 -1.05
CA ALA A 207 -14.62 7.16 -0.18
C ALA A 207 -13.70 7.55 0.97
N ALA A 208 -12.67 8.38 0.74
CA ALA A 208 -11.76 8.85 1.77
C ALA A 208 -12.51 9.60 2.89
N PHE A 209 -13.47 10.45 2.53
CA PHE A 209 -14.33 11.12 3.51
C PHE A 209 -15.20 10.14 4.30
N ILE A 210 -15.79 9.14 3.63
CA ILE A 210 -16.57 8.09 4.28
C ILE A 210 -15.73 7.30 5.30
N THR A 211 -14.43 7.07 5.02
CA THR A 211 -13.53 6.41 5.98
C THR A 211 -13.19 7.27 7.20
N GLN A 212 -13.53 8.56 7.21
CA GLN A 212 -13.19 9.55 8.24
C GLN A 212 -11.69 9.63 8.56
N SER A 213 -10.83 9.32 7.58
CA SER A 213 -9.38 9.47 7.76
C SER A 213 -8.89 10.76 7.13
N ARG A 214 -8.53 11.72 7.99
CA ARG A 214 -7.90 13.01 7.60
C ARG A 214 -6.76 12.79 6.62
N ALA A 215 -5.97 11.76 6.89
CA ALA A 215 -4.78 11.42 6.15
C ALA A 215 -5.11 10.89 4.74
N TRP A 216 -6.13 10.04 4.60
CA TRP A 216 -6.61 9.56 3.30
C TRP A 216 -7.27 10.66 2.46
N VAL A 217 -8.01 11.58 3.09
CA VAL A 217 -8.56 12.75 2.40
C VAL A 217 -7.44 13.60 1.83
N LEU A 218 -6.41 13.89 2.64
CA LEU A 218 -5.25 14.66 2.17
C LEU A 218 -4.55 13.98 0.99
N GLN A 219 -4.27 12.67 1.09
CA GLN A 219 -3.58 11.96 0.02
C GLN A 219 -4.36 11.91 -1.29
N THR A 220 -5.68 11.67 -1.23
CA THR A 220 -6.53 11.62 -2.43
C THR A 220 -6.69 13.00 -3.09
N LEU A 221 -6.75 14.08 -2.30
CA LEU A 221 -6.76 15.45 -2.82
C LEU A 221 -5.42 15.84 -3.46
N ILE A 222 -4.29 15.46 -2.85
CA ILE A 222 -2.96 15.68 -3.45
C ILE A 222 -2.83 14.87 -4.75
N LEU A 223 -3.35 13.64 -4.80
CA LEU A 223 -3.35 12.83 -6.02
C LEU A 223 -4.13 13.51 -7.15
N LEU A 224 -5.33 14.02 -6.87
CA LEU A 224 -6.11 14.80 -7.83
C LEU A 224 -5.36 16.06 -8.28
N PHE A 225 -4.73 16.78 -7.35
CA PHE A 225 -3.93 17.96 -7.69
C PHE A 225 -2.77 17.60 -8.62
N ILE A 226 -1.98 16.57 -8.30
CA ILE A 226 -0.85 16.15 -9.14
C ILE A 226 -1.36 15.71 -10.51
N PHE A 227 -2.48 14.98 -10.58
CA PHE A 227 -3.09 14.57 -11.83
C PHE A 227 -3.41 15.77 -12.73
N VAL A 228 -4.09 16.78 -12.20
CA VAL A 228 -4.47 17.97 -12.98
C VAL A 228 -3.26 18.87 -13.28
N ALA A 229 -2.42 19.11 -12.27
CA ALA A 229 -1.35 20.09 -12.31
C ALA A 229 -0.11 19.61 -13.09
N VAL A 230 0.23 18.33 -12.97
CA VAL A 230 1.48 17.76 -13.53
C VAL A 230 1.24 17.05 -14.85
N LEU A 231 0.09 16.37 -15.00
CA LEU A 231 -0.14 15.51 -16.16
C LEU A 231 -0.93 16.21 -17.28
N GLY A 232 -1.71 17.26 -17.02
CA GLY A 232 -2.49 17.96 -18.06
C GLY A 232 -1.65 18.55 -19.21
N ASN A 233 -2.29 18.90 -20.32
CA ASN A 233 -1.62 19.53 -21.49
C ASN A 233 -1.77 21.06 -21.56
N ARG A 234 -2.36 21.70 -20.55
CA ARG A 234 -2.59 23.17 -20.51
C ARG A 234 -1.38 23.98 -20.00
N ASN A 235 -1.48 25.30 -20.04
CA ASN A 235 -0.51 26.23 -19.45
C ASN A 235 -0.33 26.00 -17.93
N ARG A 236 0.90 26.18 -17.42
CA ARG A 236 1.28 25.87 -16.03
C ARG A 236 0.39 26.58 -15.00
N SER A 237 0.11 27.88 -15.18
CA SER A 237 -0.73 28.64 -14.25
C SER A 237 -2.19 28.18 -14.26
N VAL A 238 -2.73 27.87 -15.45
CA VAL A 238 -4.11 27.35 -15.61
C VAL A 238 -4.26 25.99 -14.96
N LYS A 239 -3.27 25.11 -15.10
CA LYS A 239 -3.22 23.79 -14.46
C LYS A 239 -3.28 23.87 -12.94
N ILE A 240 -2.46 24.74 -12.35
CA ILE A 240 -2.41 24.94 -10.90
C ILE A 240 -3.75 25.49 -10.40
N LEU A 241 -4.28 26.52 -11.07
CA LEU A 241 -5.58 27.09 -10.74
C LEU A 241 -6.71 26.05 -10.83
N MET A 242 -6.76 25.26 -11.90
CA MET A 242 -7.76 24.19 -12.06
C MET A 242 -7.63 23.12 -10.98
N GLY A 243 -6.40 22.75 -10.60
CA GLY A 243 -6.16 21.79 -9.52
C GLY A 243 -6.73 22.29 -8.20
N PHE A 244 -6.45 23.55 -7.82
CA PHE A 244 -7.01 24.16 -6.62
C PHE A 244 -8.53 24.27 -6.68
N LEU A 245 -9.08 24.70 -7.82
CA LEU A 245 -10.52 24.84 -8.00
C LEU A 245 -11.25 23.49 -7.89
N LEU A 246 -10.69 22.42 -8.44
CA LEU A 246 -11.23 21.07 -8.30
C LEU A 246 -11.17 20.56 -6.86
N ILE A 247 -10.09 20.83 -6.12
CA ILE A 247 -10.03 20.52 -4.69
C ILE A 247 -11.13 21.26 -3.94
N ILE A 248 -11.31 22.56 -4.19
CA ILE A 248 -12.36 23.36 -3.55
C ILE A 248 -13.74 22.80 -3.86
N ILE A 249 -14.04 22.47 -5.14
CA ILE A 249 -15.31 21.87 -5.52
C ILE A 249 -15.52 20.51 -4.85
N ALA A 250 -14.49 19.66 -4.83
CA ALA A 250 -14.58 18.34 -4.19
C ALA A 250 -14.84 18.48 -2.68
N MET A 251 -14.14 19.40 -2.00
CA MET A 251 -14.38 19.69 -0.59
C MET A 251 -15.79 20.22 -0.36
N LEU A 252 -16.21 21.26 -1.10
CA LEU A 252 -17.55 21.84 -0.97
C LEU A 252 -18.66 20.81 -1.22
N GLY A 253 -18.50 19.98 -2.27
CA GLY A 253 -19.46 18.93 -2.59
C GLY A 253 -19.61 17.92 -1.45
N VAL A 254 -18.50 17.47 -0.87
CA VAL A 254 -18.57 16.56 0.28
C VAL A 254 -19.08 17.25 1.54
N SER A 255 -18.71 18.50 1.78
CA SER A 255 -19.22 19.28 2.92
C SER A 255 -20.72 19.51 2.84
N TYR A 256 -21.27 19.67 1.65
CA TYR A 256 -22.71 19.80 1.44
C TYR A 256 -23.46 18.49 1.69
N VAL A 257 -22.92 17.36 1.21
CA VAL A 257 -23.56 16.04 1.36
C VAL A 257 -23.36 15.45 2.76
N PHE A 258 -22.21 15.69 3.39
CA PHE A 258 -21.80 15.13 4.68
C PHE A 258 -21.19 16.22 5.61
N PRO A 259 -22.01 17.18 6.10
CA PRO A 259 -21.53 18.30 6.89
C PRO A 259 -20.90 17.88 8.22
N GLU A 260 -21.46 16.87 8.89
CA GLU A 260 -20.94 16.36 10.17
C GLU A 260 -19.55 15.71 10.03
N ILE A 261 -19.33 14.94 8.95
CA ILE A 261 -18.02 14.33 8.65
C ILE A 261 -16.98 15.42 8.48
N THR A 262 -17.32 16.43 7.68
CA THR A 262 -16.46 17.57 7.40
C THR A 262 -16.13 18.31 8.69
N GLY A 263 -17.13 18.69 9.48
CA GLY A 263 -16.93 19.38 10.76
C GLY A 263 -16.00 18.60 11.70
N ASN A 264 -16.23 17.30 11.87
CA ASN A 264 -15.39 16.45 12.73
C ASN A 264 -13.95 16.32 12.21
N LEU A 265 -13.75 16.23 10.88
CA LEU A 265 -12.41 16.16 10.28
C LEU A 265 -11.63 17.46 10.46
N PHE A 266 -12.27 18.63 10.29
CA PHE A 266 -11.63 19.93 10.42
C PHE A 266 -11.37 20.32 11.88
N ASN A 267 -12.33 20.09 12.79
CA ASN A 267 -12.17 20.39 14.21
C ASN A 267 -11.01 19.61 14.82
N ARG A 268 -10.88 18.34 14.45
CA ARG A 268 -9.74 17.50 14.85
C ARG A 268 -8.49 17.77 14.04
N GLY A 269 -8.55 18.54 12.95
CA GLY A 269 -7.46 18.73 11.98
C GLY A 269 -6.17 19.29 12.59
N LEU A 270 -6.28 20.06 13.68
CA LEU A 270 -5.17 20.69 14.39
C LEU A 270 -4.74 19.93 15.66
N GLU A 271 -5.43 18.84 16.02
CA GLU A 271 -5.11 18.07 17.22
C GLU A 271 -3.86 17.19 17.00
N ASP A 272 -2.88 17.33 17.89
CA ASP A 272 -1.78 16.39 18.02
C ASP A 272 -2.27 15.13 18.73
N THR A 273 -2.45 14.06 17.96
CA THR A 273 -2.89 12.77 18.46
C THR A 273 -1.77 11.74 18.56
N ARG A 274 -0.51 12.10 18.27
CA ARG A 274 0.58 11.12 18.05
C ARG A 274 1.84 11.37 18.86
N SER A 275 2.21 12.61 19.14
CA SER A 275 3.47 12.88 19.85
C SER A 275 3.50 12.24 21.23
N GLY A 276 2.35 12.19 21.92
CA GLY A 276 2.22 11.51 23.21
C GLY A 276 2.54 10.01 23.17
N GLN A 277 2.24 9.32 22.05
CA GLN A 277 2.60 7.90 21.87
C GLN A 277 4.11 7.73 21.84
N TYR A 278 4.84 8.61 21.14
CA TYR A 278 6.29 8.54 21.04
C TYR A 278 6.99 8.86 22.36
N VAL A 279 6.49 9.84 23.13
CA VAL A 279 7.03 10.15 24.46
C VAL A 279 6.91 8.93 25.38
N ILE A 280 5.74 8.29 25.42
CA ILE A 280 5.52 7.09 26.24
C ILE A 280 6.36 5.90 25.77
N PHE A 281 6.54 5.76 24.46
CA PHE A 281 7.38 4.72 23.89
C PHE A 281 8.86 4.89 24.27
N PHE A 282 9.45 6.07 24.03
CA PHE A 282 10.86 6.33 24.33
C PHE A 282 11.16 6.47 25.83
N ALA A 283 10.14 6.54 26.68
CA ALA A 283 10.29 6.36 28.11
C ALA A 283 10.52 4.88 28.51
N GLN A 284 10.13 3.94 27.66
CA GLN A 284 10.23 2.49 27.88
C GLN A 284 11.33 1.83 27.04
N HIS A 285 11.66 2.40 25.88
CA HIS A 285 12.56 1.82 24.90
C HIS A 285 13.65 2.79 24.47
N SER A 286 14.83 2.24 24.18
CA SER A 286 15.97 3.00 23.70
C SER A 286 15.99 3.08 22.16
N TRP A 287 16.86 3.95 21.61
CA TRP A 287 17.12 3.96 20.17
C TRP A 287 17.79 2.66 19.68
N GLU A 288 18.53 1.96 20.55
CA GLU A 288 19.17 0.69 20.21
C GLU A 288 18.13 -0.39 19.91
N ASP A 289 17.01 -0.40 20.65
CA ASP A 289 15.89 -1.31 20.42
C ASP A 289 15.31 -1.18 19.01
N LEU A 290 15.30 0.04 18.44
CA LEU A 290 14.85 0.29 17.07
C LEU A 290 15.90 -0.06 16.01
N ILE A 291 17.19 0.00 16.36
CA ILE A 291 18.28 -0.34 15.44
C ILE A 291 18.34 -1.86 15.28
N PHE A 292 18.31 -2.58 16.39
CA PHE A 292 18.44 -4.04 16.41
C PHE A 292 17.12 -4.76 16.28
N GLY A 293 16.00 -4.19 16.74
CA GLY A 293 14.70 -4.85 16.78
C GLY A 293 14.56 -5.79 17.98
N LEU A 294 13.35 -5.91 18.53
CA LEU A 294 13.05 -6.77 19.68
C LEU A 294 12.36 -8.09 19.30
N GLY A 295 12.06 -8.29 18.02
CA GLY A 295 11.43 -9.48 17.46
C GLY A 295 9.91 -9.43 17.41
N ILE A 296 9.31 -10.57 17.07
CA ILE A 296 7.87 -10.69 16.78
C ILE A 296 6.95 -10.37 17.97
N ASN A 297 7.45 -10.50 19.20
CA ASN A 297 6.70 -10.22 20.43
C ASN A 297 6.99 -8.80 21.00
N ALA A 298 7.64 -7.93 20.23
CA ALA A 298 7.93 -6.56 20.64
C ALA A 298 6.63 -5.83 21.02
N SER A 299 6.56 -5.29 22.23
CA SER A 299 5.40 -4.57 22.73
C SER A 299 5.79 -3.56 23.80
N TYR A 300 4.93 -2.58 24.05
CA TYR A 300 5.10 -1.57 25.07
C TYR A 300 3.76 -1.21 25.72
N SER A 301 3.78 -0.53 26.86
CA SER A 301 2.55 -0.12 27.54
C SER A 301 2.03 1.21 26.99
N TYR A 302 0.76 1.25 26.57
CA TYR A 302 0.10 2.45 26.06
C TYR A 302 -1.41 2.44 26.34
N LEU A 303 -1.96 3.56 26.82
CA LEU A 303 -3.40 3.74 27.12
C LEU A 303 -4.03 2.58 27.93
N GLY A 304 -3.32 2.09 28.95
CA GLY A 304 -3.79 0.99 29.81
C GLY A 304 -3.64 -0.41 29.20
N ASN A 305 -3.24 -0.54 27.94
CA ASN A 305 -2.85 -1.82 27.34
C ASN A 305 -1.35 -2.06 27.60
N LYS A 306 -1.03 -3.14 28.33
CA LYS A 306 0.36 -3.52 28.66
C LYS A 306 1.14 -4.11 27.47
N ASN A 307 0.43 -4.68 26.49
CA ASN A 307 1.00 -5.37 25.34
C ASN A 307 0.58 -4.65 24.05
N TYR A 308 0.83 -3.36 23.98
CA TYR A 308 0.52 -2.57 22.79
C TYR A 308 1.65 -2.70 21.76
N ILE A 309 1.29 -2.98 20.50
CA ILE A 309 2.25 -3.38 19.45
C ILE A 309 2.21 -2.46 18.21
N TYR A 310 1.26 -1.53 18.14
CA TYR A 310 0.94 -0.83 16.90
C TYR A 310 1.60 0.55 16.83
N PHE A 311 1.98 0.97 15.63
CA PHE A 311 2.29 2.35 15.31
C PHE A 311 1.58 2.75 14.02
N ASP A 312 1.10 3.99 13.95
CA ASP A 312 0.68 4.58 12.67
C ASP A 312 1.89 4.73 11.72
N ASN A 313 3.05 5.11 12.27
CA ASN A 313 4.30 5.15 11.52
C ASN A 313 4.83 3.73 11.32
N GLN A 314 4.73 3.26 10.08
CA GLN A 314 5.10 1.89 9.72
C GLN A 314 6.62 1.67 9.75
N PHE A 315 7.45 2.71 9.58
CA PHE A 315 8.89 2.56 9.76
C PHE A 315 9.23 2.27 11.20
N MET A 316 8.65 3.02 12.14
CA MET A 316 8.79 2.74 13.57
C MET A 316 8.28 1.34 13.91
N PHE A 317 7.12 0.95 13.36
CA PHE A 317 6.57 -0.39 13.54
C PHE A 317 7.55 -1.49 13.09
N VAL A 318 8.09 -1.40 11.87
CA VAL A 318 9.04 -2.41 11.35
C VAL A 318 10.37 -2.37 12.13
N MET A 319 10.86 -1.18 12.48
CA MET A 319 12.10 -1.00 13.27
C MET A 319 12.00 -1.65 14.64
N PHE A 320 10.86 -1.45 15.32
CA PHE A 320 10.64 -2.01 16.65
C PHE A 320 10.68 -3.54 16.67
N HIS A 321 10.19 -4.19 15.59
CA HIS A 321 10.16 -5.65 15.51
C HIS A 321 11.44 -6.24 14.90
N TYR A 322 11.93 -5.66 13.80
CA TYR A 322 12.98 -6.27 12.97
C TYR A 322 14.17 -5.37 12.71
N GLY A 323 14.31 -4.28 13.47
CA GLY A 323 15.44 -3.38 13.37
C GLY A 323 15.38 -2.46 12.14
N ILE A 324 16.40 -1.62 12.01
CA ILE A 324 16.44 -0.57 10.99
C ILE A 324 16.74 -1.07 9.58
N PHE A 325 17.34 -2.25 9.46
CA PHE A 325 17.83 -2.76 8.19
C PHE A 325 16.74 -2.93 7.11
N PRO A 326 15.56 -3.53 7.38
CA PRO A 326 14.48 -3.65 6.38
C PRO A 326 14.01 -2.31 5.85
N VAL A 327 13.93 -1.30 6.73
CA VAL A 327 13.55 0.08 6.36
C VAL A 327 14.60 0.71 5.46
N ILE A 328 15.88 0.58 5.78
CA ILE A 328 16.99 1.08 4.95
C ILE A 328 17.00 0.38 3.58
N ALA A 329 16.82 -0.94 3.54
CA ALA A 329 16.80 -1.69 2.29
C ALA A 329 15.66 -1.20 1.38
N TRP A 330 14.45 -1.05 1.93
CA TRP A 330 13.28 -0.52 1.22
C TRP A 330 13.52 0.90 0.70
N LEU A 331 13.99 1.81 1.57
CA LEU A 331 14.29 3.21 1.23
C LEU A 331 15.37 3.31 0.15
N CYS A 332 16.42 2.50 0.22
CA CYS A 332 17.51 2.52 -0.76
C CYS A 332 17.05 2.02 -2.14
N VAL A 333 16.24 0.96 -2.19
CA VAL A 333 15.64 0.45 -3.44
C VAL A 333 14.77 1.53 -4.07
N TYR A 334 13.91 2.16 -3.27
CA TYR A 334 13.06 3.25 -3.73
C TYR A 334 13.87 4.48 -4.19
N ALA A 335 14.80 4.98 -3.36
CA ALA A 335 15.62 6.15 -3.66
C ALA A 335 16.48 5.97 -4.92
N SER A 336 16.80 4.73 -5.28
CA SER A 336 17.49 4.41 -6.53
C SER A 336 16.68 4.81 -7.78
N THR A 337 15.34 4.90 -7.69
CA THR A 337 14.49 5.44 -8.76
C THR A 337 14.59 6.96 -8.89
N LEU A 338 14.91 7.67 -7.80
CA LEU A 338 15.00 9.13 -7.76
C LEU A 338 16.26 9.66 -8.43
N LYS A 339 17.38 8.93 -8.35
CA LYS A 339 18.66 9.32 -8.96
C LYS A 339 18.48 9.62 -10.46
N GLY A 340 19.19 10.62 -10.98
CA GLY A 340 19.13 10.97 -12.40
C GLY A 340 19.57 9.83 -13.33
N SER A 341 18.96 9.72 -14.50
CA SER A 341 19.38 8.85 -15.59
C SER A 341 18.96 9.44 -16.94
N LYS A 342 19.71 9.10 -18.00
CA LYS A 342 19.27 9.34 -19.36
C LYS A 342 18.03 8.47 -19.63
N ILE A 343 16.92 9.09 -20.01
CA ILE A 343 15.66 8.43 -20.34
C ILE A 343 15.56 8.37 -21.85
N TYR A 344 15.48 7.16 -22.41
CA TYR A 344 15.62 6.95 -23.85
C TYR A 344 14.29 6.86 -24.59
N ASN A 345 13.25 6.31 -23.96
CA ASN A 345 11.92 6.20 -24.58
C ASN A 345 10.82 6.79 -23.66
N GLU A 346 9.65 7.06 -24.24
CA GLU A 346 8.51 7.65 -23.53
C GLU A 346 7.91 6.70 -22.49
N GLN A 347 7.83 5.40 -22.79
CA GLN A 347 7.28 4.40 -21.87
C GLN A 347 8.10 4.28 -20.57
N SER A 348 9.42 4.21 -20.67
CA SER A 348 10.35 4.26 -19.55
C SER A 348 10.17 5.56 -18.76
N ARG A 349 9.91 6.70 -19.43
CA ARG A 349 9.62 7.97 -18.75
C ARG A 349 8.36 7.89 -17.90
N ILE A 350 7.29 7.30 -18.45
CA ILE A 350 6.00 7.11 -17.77
C ILE A 350 6.18 6.23 -16.55
N VAL A 351 6.79 5.06 -16.71
CA VAL A 351 7.05 4.11 -15.61
C VAL A 351 7.91 4.72 -14.52
N ILE A 352 9.03 5.38 -14.88
CA ILE A 352 9.92 6.01 -13.89
C ILE A 352 9.17 7.12 -13.15
N ARG A 353 8.40 7.96 -13.86
CA ARG A 353 7.58 9.01 -13.23
C ARG A 353 6.54 8.41 -12.28
N ALA A 354 5.85 7.35 -12.70
CA ALA A 354 4.89 6.64 -11.87
C ALA A 354 5.55 6.12 -10.58
N ALA A 355 6.71 5.46 -10.67
CA ALA A 355 7.42 4.98 -9.50
C ALA A 355 7.77 6.11 -8.51
N LYS A 356 8.20 7.28 -9.00
CA LYS A 356 8.50 8.44 -8.15
C LYS A 356 7.27 8.99 -7.42
N PHE A 357 6.15 9.17 -8.12
CA PHE A 357 4.96 9.73 -7.48
C PHE A 357 4.26 8.70 -6.59
N VAL A 358 4.07 7.47 -7.06
CA VAL A 358 3.47 6.39 -6.27
C VAL A 358 4.29 6.15 -5.01
N GLY A 359 5.62 6.05 -5.14
CA GLY A 359 6.46 5.86 -3.97
C GLY A 359 6.48 7.06 -3.02
N PHE A 360 6.28 8.29 -3.51
CA PHE A 360 6.05 9.46 -2.64
C PHE A 360 4.75 9.34 -1.83
N PHE A 361 3.63 8.94 -2.46
CA PHE A 361 2.38 8.68 -1.74
C PHE A 361 2.53 7.57 -0.70
N VAL A 362 3.20 6.48 -1.07
CA VAL A 362 3.48 5.36 -0.17
C VAL A 362 4.40 5.76 0.99
N LEU A 363 5.41 6.60 0.75
CA LEU A 363 6.24 7.17 1.81
C LEU A 363 5.41 7.98 2.81
N LEU A 364 4.54 8.86 2.31
CA LEU A 364 3.64 9.63 3.18
C LEU A 364 2.74 8.68 3.99
N ALA A 365 2.19 7.66 3.36
CA ALA A 365 1.36 6.65 4.03
C ALA A 365 2.13 5.95 5.16
N TYR A 366 3.35 5.47 4.90
CA TYR A 366 4.19 4.80 5.88
C TYR A 366 4.70 5.72 7.00
N MET A 367 4.84 7.02 6.75
CA MET A 367 5.14 8.02 7.80
C MET A 367 3.92 8.34 8.69
N GLY A 368 2.81 7.64 8.51
CA GLY A 368 1.59 7.82 9.30
C GLY A 368 0.57 8.76 8.64
N VAL A 369 0.79 9.23 7.41
CA VAL A 369 -0.23 10.00 6.66
C VAL A 369 -1.27 9.06 6.02
N SER A 370 -1.37 7.82 6.50
CA SER A 370 -2.45 6.87 6.21
C SER A 370 -2.61 5.86 7.35
N THR A 371 -3.79 5.83 7.97
CA THR A 371 -4.14 4.76 8.92
C THR A 371 -4.45 3.47 8.14
N TYR A 372 -4.03 2.30 8.66
CA TYR A 372 -4.27 0.98 8.07
C TYR A 372 -3.56 0.70 6.73
N TYR A 373 -2.55 1.51 6.38
CA TYR A 373 -1.64 1.22 5.27
C TYR A 373 -0.33 0.67 5.82
N GLN A 374 -0.13 -0.64 5.71
CA GLN A 374 0.97 -1.34 6.37
C GLN A 374 2.09 -1.69 5.40
N ILE A 375 3.32 -1.73 5.90
CA ILE A 375 4.44 -2.34 5.19
C ILE A 375 4.26 -3.85 5.37
N GLU A 376 3.84 -4.53 4.31
CA GLU A 376 3.61 -5.97 4.32
C GLU A 376 3.98 -6.57 2.95
N LEU A 377 4.23 -7.89 2.93
CA LEU A 377 4.35 -8.66 1.68
C LEU A 377 2.95 -8.97 1.08
N GLY A 378 2.05 -8.00 1.15
CA GLY A 378 0.68 -8.05 0.63
C GLY A 378 0.53 -7.31 -0.69
N TYR A 379 -0.72 -7.20 -1.17
CA TYR A 379 -1.04 -6.62 -2.49
C TYR A 379 -0.36 -5.26 -2.72
N SER A 380 -0.63 -4.28 -1.84
CA SER A 380 -0.11 -2.92 -1.99
C SER A 380 1.41 -2.86 -1.99
N GLY A 381 2.06 -3.55 -1.05
CA GLY A 381 3.52 -3.59 -0.95
C GLY A 381 4.17 -4.19 -2.21
N VAL A 382 3.66 -5.35 -2.64
CA VAL A 382 4.21 -6.10 -3.79
C VAL A 382 4.07 -5.32 -5.09
N ILE A 383 2.90 -4.76 -5.41
CA ILE A 383 2.71 -4.03 -6.68
C ILE A 383 3.50 -2.72 -6.73
N VAL A 384 3.65 -2.04 -5.59
CA VAL A 384 4.50 -0.83 -5.50
C VAL A 384 5.95 -1.20 -5.72
N MET A 385 6.43 -2.28 -5.08
CA MET A 385 7.80 -2.75 -5.29
C MET A 385 8.04 -3.23 -6.71
N MET A 386 7.07 -3.91 -7.31
CA MET A 386 7.12 -4.30 -8.72
C MET A 386 7.22 -3.07 -9.65
N LEU A 387 6.46 -2.00 -9.40
CA LEU A 387 6.58 -0.74 -10.14
C LEU A 387 7.98 -0.10 -9.97
N VAL A 388 8.51 -0.06 -8.74
CA VAL A 388 9.87 0.41 -8.45
C VAL A 388 10.91 -0.42 -9.21
N GLY A 389 10.76 -1.74 -9.19
CA GLY A 389 11.58 -2.69 -9.93
C GLY A 389 11.58 -2.47 -11.43
N LYS A 390 10.39 -2.29 -12.02
CA LYS A 390 10.23 -2.00 -13.44
C LYS A 390 10.92 -0.68 -13.79
N ALA A 391 10.74 0.36 -12.97
CA ALA A 391 11.44 1.63 -13.16
C ALA A 391 12.97 1.50 -13.10
N LEU A 392 13.50 0.69 -12.18
CA LEU A 392 14.94 0.42 -12.10
C LEU A 392 15.43 -0.32 -13.35
N ARG A 393 14.69 -1.33 -13.81
CA ARG A 393 15.03 -2.03 -15.06
C ARG A 393 15.05 -1.08 -16.24
N GLU A 394 14.01 -0.27 -16.43
CA GLU A 394 13.93 0.72 -17.52
C GLU A 394 15.11 1.71 -17.46
N LYS A 395 15.49 2.12 -16.25
CA LYS A 395 16.61 3.03 -16.03
C LYS A 395 17.98 2.44 -16.37
N TYR A 396 18.23 1.18 -16.02
CA TYR A 396 19.54 0.55 -16.22
C TYR A 396 19.66 -0.21 -17.55
N TYR A 397 18.55 -0.72 -18.08
CA TYR A 397 18.50 -1.65 -19.22
C TYR A 397 17.52 -1.24 -20.32
N GLY A 398 16.77 -0.14 -20.20
CA GLY A 398 15.90 0.38 -21.28
C GLY A 398 16.66 0.92 -22.50
N ARG A 399 17.92 0.49 -22.67
CA ARG A 399 18.80 0.78 -23.81
C ARG A 399 18.64 -0.24 -24.94
N SER A 400 17.96 -1.38 -24.71
CA SER A 400 17.84 -2.48 -25.66
C SER A 400 16.60 -2.38 -26.52
#